data_AF-A0A0F9BSH4-F1
#
_entry.id   AF-A0A0F9BSH4-F1
#
_cell.length_a   1.000
_cell.length_b   1.000
_cell.length_c   1.000
_cell.angle_alpha   90.00
_cell.angle_beta   90.00
_cell.angle_gamma   90.00
#
_symmetry.space_group_name_H-M   'P 1'
#
loop_
_entity.id
_entity.type
_entity.pdbx_description
1 polymer ?
#
loop_
_entity_poly.entity_id
_entity_poly.type
_entity_poly.pdbx_seq_one_letter_code
_entity_poly.pdbx_strand_id
1 'polypeptide(L)' 'MRLEDISQGSKLEGILPGQTIDILNVAWHGSNVLEITFRDEAGHPGQELLYRDSEARISVQA' A
#
# COMPACT_ATOMS: atom_id res chain seq x y z
N MET A 1 -6.22 -8.62 -4.96
CA MET A 1 -5.64 -9.05 -3.66
C MET A 1 -6.53 -8.54 -2.53
N ARG A 2 -6.24 -8.79 -1.25
CA ARG A 2 -6.96 -8.15 -0.13
C ARG A 2 -6.05 -7.19 0.64
N LEU A 3 -6.63 -6.19 1.30
CA LEU A 3 -5.84 -5.26 2.14
C LEU A 3 -5.03 -5.99 3.24
N GLU A 4 -5.52 -7.13 3.72
CA GLU A 4 -4.84 -7.97 4.71
C GLU A 4 -3.54 -8.61 4.22
N ASP A 5 -3.33 -8.68 2.90
CA ASP A 5 -2.09 -9.19 2.33
C ASP A 5 -0.95 -8.15 2.40
N ILE A 6 -1.25 -6.91 2.79
CA ILE A 6 -0.28 -5.80 2.88
C ILE A 6 0.31 -5.74 4.29
N SER A 7 1.62 -5.88 4.37
CA SER A 7 2.38 -5.76 5.63
C SER A 7 3.53 -4.77 5.50
N GLN A 8 4.05 -4.31 6.63
CA GLN A 8 5.33 -3.61 6.65
C GLN A 8 6.41 -4.46 5.96
N GLY A 9 7.24 -3.82 5.12
CA GLY A 9 8.27 -4.48 4.32
C GLY A 9 7.78 -5.09 3.01
N SER A 10 6.46 -5.15 2.77
CA SER A 10 5.93 -5.56 1.46
C SER A 10 6.19 -4.49 0.40
N LYS A 11 6.18 -4.92 -0.87
CA LYS A 11 6.22 -4.02 -2.02
C LYS A 11 4.87 -3.98 -2.69
N LEU A 12 4.41 -2.78 -3.07
CA LEU A 12 3.10 -2.58 -3.66
C LEU A 12 3.18 -1.86 -5.00
N GLU A 13 2.30 -2.25 -5.93
CA GLU A 13 2.03 -1.51 -7.17
C GLU A 13 0.60 -0.96 -7.17
N GLY A 14 0.36 0.05 -7.99
CA GLY A 14 -0.99 0.62 -8.20
C GLY A 14 -1.35 1.80 -7.27
N ILE A 15 -0.42 2.22 -6.40
CA ILE A 15 -0.51 3.47 -5.63
C ILE A 15 -0.06 4.65 -6.48
N LEU A 16 1.17 4.57 -6.99
CA LEU A 16 1.72 5.55 -7.91
C LEU A 16 1.75 4.97 -9.34
N PRO A 17 1.40 5.74 -10.38
CA PRO A 17 1.40 5.25 -11.75
C PRO A 17 2.76 4.71 -12.19
N GLY A 18 2.80 3.42 -12.53
CA GLY A 18 4.00 2.77 -13.07
C GLY A 18 5.17 2.61 -12.09
N GLN A 19 4.92 2.70 -10.77
CA GLN A 19 5.96 2.57 -9.75
C GLN A 19 5.62 1.44 -8.77
N THR A 20 6.68 0.80 -8.27
CA THR A 20 6.60 -0.10 -7.12
C THR A 20 7.08 0.62 -5.88
N ILE A 21 6.26 0.69 -4.84
CA ILE A 21 6.57 1.36 -3.57
C ILE A 21 6.97 0.35 -2.48
N ASP A 22 7.81 0.76 -1.54
CA ASP A 22 8.10 -0.01 -0.32
C ASP A 22 7.13 0.40 0.80
N ILE A 23 6.45 -0.55 1.43
CA ILE A 23 5.57 -0.27 2.57
C ILE A 23 6.42 -0.14 3.84
N LEU A 24 6.44 1.06 4.42
CA LEU A 24 7.16 1.40 5.63
C LEU A 24 6.33 1.16 6.90
N ASN A 25 5.01 1.32 6.82
CA ASN A 25 4.10 1.11 7.95
C ASN A 25 2.68 0.82 7.44
N VAL A 26 1.89 0.12 8.25
CA VAL A 26 0.46 -0.14 8.03
C VAL A 26 -0.34 0.14 9.30
N ALA A 27 -1.49 0.79 9.18
CA ALA A 27 -2.40 1.05 10.29
C ALA A 27 -3.86 0.83 9.88
N TRP A 28 -4.57 -0.04 10.59
CA TRP A 28 -5.97 -0.35 10.30
C TRP A 28 -6.91 0.63 10.99
N HIS A 29 -7.90 1.13 10.24
CA HIS A 29 -9.02 1.90 10.74
C HIS A 29 -10.31 1.07 10.61
N GLY A 30 -10.63 0.34 11.67
CA GLY A 30 -11.68 -0.69 11.62
C GLY A 30 -11.30 -1.83 10.68
N SER A 31 -12.30 -2.42 9.99
CA SER A 31 -12.09 -3.56 9.10
C SER A 31 -12.06 -3.21 7.62
N ASN A 32 -12.21 -1.95 7.23
CA ASN A 32 -12.45 -1.58 5.82
C ASN A 32 -11.43 -0.59 5.24
N VAL A 33 -10.58 -0.02 6.10
CA VAL A 33 -9.63 1.01 5.70
C VAL A 33 -8.26 0.68 6.26
N LEU A 34 -7.26 0.69 5.39
CA LEU A 34 -5.85 0.52 5.72
C LEU A 34 -5.10 1.79 5.35
N GLU A 35 -4.50 2.44 6.33
CA GLU A 35 -3.54 3.51 6.12
C GLU A 35 -2.16 2.90 5.87
N ILE A 36 -1.51 3.28 4.78
CA ILE A 36 -0.14 2.88 4.47
C ILE A 36 0.77 4.08 4.52
N THR A 37 1.94 3.93 5.13
CA THR A 37 3.09 4.82 4.90
C THR A 37 4.06 4.09 3.99
N PHE A 38 4.54 4.74 2.94
CA PHE A 38 5.39 4.12 1.94
C PHE A 38 6.57 4.99 1.55
N ARG A 39 7.52 4.40 0.83
CA ARG A 39 8.62 5.08 0.16
C ARG A 39 8.55 4.82 -1.34
N ASP A 40 8.63 5.87 -2.14
CA ASP A 40 8.71 5.76 -3.60
C ASP A 40 10.11 5.33 -4.08
N GLU A 41 10.26 5.09 -5.38
CA GLU A 41 11.55 4.68 -5.97
C GLU A 41 12.64 5.75 -5.87
N ALA A 42 12.25 7.03 -5.72
CA ALA A 42 13.17 8.14 -5.50
C ALA A 42 13.56 8.32 -4.01
N GLY A 43 12.97 7.53 -3.12
CA GLY A 43 13.24 7.57 -1.68
C GLY A 43 12.35 8.53 -0.90
N HIS A 44 11.35 9.15 -1.52
CA HIS A 44 10.45 10.07 -0.83
C HIS A 44 9.38 9.30 -0.04
N PRO A 45 9.07 9.72 1.19
CA PRO A 45 7.98 9.15 1.94
C PRO A 45 6.62 9.67 1.45
N GLY A 46 5.61 8.82 1.51
CA GLY A 46 4.22 9.14 1.21
C GLY A 46 3.25 8.39 2.12
N GLN A 47 1.98 8.78 2.08
CA GLN A 47 0.91 8.14 2.85
C GLN A 47 -0.38 8.08 2.04
N GLU A 48 -1.10 6.97 2.13
CA GLU A 48 -2.40 6.79 1.48
C GLU A 48 -3.38 5.99 2.35
N LEU A 49 -4.67 6.33 2.26
CA LEU A 49 -5.76 5.52 2.79
C LEU A 49 -6.29 4.61 1.70
N LEU A 50 -6.23 3.30 1.94
CA LEU A 50 -6.77 2.29 1.06
C LEU A 50 -8.10 1.80 1.61
N TYR A 51 -9.13 1.91 0.78
CA TYR A 51 -10.45 1.34 1.03
C TYR A 51 -10.57 0.01 0.28
N ARG A 52 -11.63 -0.75 0.55
CA ARG A 52 -11.86 -2.07 -0.07
C ARG A 52 -11.98 -2.01 -1.60
N ASP A 53 -12.44 -0.90 -2.17
CA ASP A 53 -12.45 -0.69 -3.62
C ASP A 53 -11.04 -0.55 -4.23
N SER A 54 -10.03 -0.15 -3.43
CA SER A 54 -8.63 -0.12 -3.84
C SER A 54 -8.07 -1.50 -4.13
N GLU A 55 -8.62 -2.56 -3.54
CA GLU A 55 -8.13 -3.95 -3.70
C GLU A 55 -8.08 -4.42 -5.16
N ALA A 56 -8.90 -3.83 -6.02
CA ALA A 56 -8.96 -4.15 -7.45
C ALA A 56 -7.81 -3.53 -8.27
N ARG A 57 -7.19 -2.44 -7.79
CA ARG A 57 -6.13 -1.71 -8.53
C ARG A 57 -4.72 -1.99 -8.03
N ILE A 58 -4.58 -2.61 -6.85
CA ILE A 58 -3.29 -2.81 -6.17
C ILE A 58 -2.83 -4.26 -6.23
N SER A 59 -1.52 -4.47 -6.13
CA SER A 59 -0.89 -5.79 -6.12
C SER A 59 0.33 -5.80 -5.20
N VAL A 60 0.48 -6.85 -4.39
CA VAL A 60 1.70 -7.12 -3.61
C VAL A 60 2.67 -7.91 -4.46
N GLN A 61 3.92 -7.46 -4.51
CA GLN A 61 5.02 -8.18 -5.14
C GLN A 61 5.68 -9.12 -4.11
N ALA A 62 6.03 -10.33 -4.56
CA ALA A 62 6.70 -11.35 -3.74
C ALA A 62 8.19 -11.07 -3.54
#